data_AF-A0A1Y5FNP5-F1
#
_entry.id   AF-A0A1Y5FNP5-F1
#
_cell.length_a   1.000
_cell.length_b   1.000
_cell.length_c   1.000
_cell.angle_alpha   90.00
_cell.angle_beta   90.00
_cell.angle_gamma   90.00
#
_symmetry.space_group_name_H-M   'P 1'
#
loop_
_entity.id
_entity.type
_entity.pdbx_description
1 polymer ?
#
loop_
_entity_poly.entity_id
_entity_poly.type
_entity_poly.pdbx_seq_one_letter_code
_entity_poly.pdbx_strand_id
1 'polypeptide(L)'
;MIAKGCEIRGDTTIQALESRANEAVDADWDTEYLDAILSVRKVSGIADAISHINRHGSHHTEAILAEDTKAAAIFQQEVDAGIVIHNASTQYADGGQFGMGAEIGISTGKLHARGPVGADQLTSYKYLVRGTGHARP
;
A
#
# COMPACT_ATOMS: atom_id res chain seq x y z
N MET A 1 17.21 13.86 4.79
CA MET A 1 17.32 12.77 3.79
C MET A 1 18.44 13.07 2.80
N ILE A 2 18.42 14.22 2.12
CA ILE A 2 19.48 14.64 1.18
C ILE A 2 20.90 14.56 1.77
N ALA A 3 21.12 15.06 2.99
CA ALA A 3 22.44 14.97 3.65
C ALA A 3 22.93 13.53 3.90
N LYS A 4 22.04 12.53 3.82
CA LYS A 4 22.35 11.09 3.95
C LYS A 4 22.40 10.38 2.58
N GLY A 5 22.38 11.13 1.47
CA GLY A 5 22.51 10.58 0.11
C GLY A 5 21.19 10.26 -0.61
N CYS A 6 20.04 10.64 -0.06
CA CYS A 6 18.75 10.40 -0.72
C CYS A 6 18.40 11.55 -1.68
N GLU A 7 18.14 11.22 -2.95
CA GLU A 7 17.60 12.15 -3.95
C GLU A 7 16.13 12.45 -3.64
N ILE A 8 15.74 13.72 -3.70
CA ILE A 8 14.35 14.14 -3.56
C ILE A 8 13.92 14.80 -4.86
N ARG A 9 12.79 14.34 -5.42
CA ARG A 9 12.06 14.96 -6.53
C ARG A 9 10.76 15.51 -5.99
N GLY A 10 10.35 16.72 -6.37
CA GLY A 10 9.08 17.23 -5.90
C GLY A 10 8.53 18.39 -6.71
N ASP A 11 7.29 18.76 -6.38
CA ASP A 11 6.64 19.92 -6.98
C ASP A 11 7.33 21.24 -6.59
N THR A 12 6.87 22.34 -7.21
CA THR A 12 7.41 23.68 -6.94
C THR A 12 7.32 24.10 -5.47
N THR A 13 6.37 23.57 -4.71
CA THR A 13 6.29 23.84 -3.28
C THR A 13 7.40 23.13 -2.52
N ILE A 14 7.71 21.88 -2.88
CA ILE A 14 8.83 21.14 -2.30
C ILE A 14 10.17 21.78 -2.67
N GLN A 15 10.36 22.18 -3.92
CA GLN A 15 11.58 22.89 -4.36
C GLN A 15 11.78 24.22 -3.63
N ALA A 16 10.70 24.94 -3.32
CA ALA A 16 10.77 26.16 -2.53
C ALA A 16 11.19 25.91 -1.07
N LEU A 17 10.88 24.73 -0.50
CA LEU A 17 11.26 24.35 0.85
C LEU A 17 12.67 23.75 0.94
N GLU A 18 13.12 23.08 -0.12
CA GLU A 18 14.44 22.44 -0.19
C GLU A 18 15.03 22.64 -1.59
N SER A 19 15.93 23.62 -1.71
CA SER A 19 16.56 24.03 -2.99
C SER A 19 17.37 22.94 -3.69
N ARG A 20 17.73 21.86 -3.00
CA ARG A 20 18.44 20.70 -3.59
C ARG A 20 17.49 19.65 -4.17
N ALA A 21 16.18 19.83 -4.02
CA ALA A 21 15.19 18.93 -4.62
C ALA A 21 15.11 19.14 -6.14
N ASN A 22 15.13 18.04 -6.88
CA ASN A 22 14.88 18.04 -8.31
C ASN A 22 13.39 18.28 -8.59
N GLU A 23 13.06 18.77 -9.78
CA GLU A 23 11.66 18.85 -10.23
C GLU A 23 11.13 17.44 -10.47
N ALA A 24 9.99 17.11 -9.87
CA ALA A 24 9.28 15.86 -10.19
C ALA A 24 8.56 16.00 -11.54
N VAL A 25 8.70 14.99 -12.39
CA VAL A 25 7.96 14.88 -13.65
C VAL A 25 6.80 13.88 -13.51
N ASP A 26 5.85 13.88 -14.44
CA ASP A 26 4.67 12.99 -14.34
C ASP A 26 5.03 11.51 -14.18
N ALA A 27 6.09 11.06 -14.84
CA ALA A 27 6.55 9.67 -14.75
C ALA A 27 7.08 9.28 -13.35
N ASP A 28 7.52 10.24 -12.55
CA ASP A 28 8.03 9.98 -11.20
C ASP A 28 6.95 9.45 -10.26
N TRP A 29 5.69 9.82 -10.48
CA TRP A 29 4.58 9.37 -9.62
C TRP A 29 4.27 7.89 -9.81
N ASP A 30 4.54 7.33 -11.00
CA ASP A 30 4.28 5.93 -11.35
C ASP A 30 5.55 5.05 -11.28
N THR A 31 6.69 5.60 -10.83
CA THR A 31 7.99 4.90 -10.83
C THR A 31 8.33 4.35 -9.46
N GLU A 32 8.57 3.04 -9.37
CA GLU A 32 9.23 2.42 -8.23
C GLU A 32 10.75 2.43 -8.43
N TYR A 33 11.47 3.15 -7.56
CA TYR A 33 12.91 3.40 -7.75
C TYR A 33 13.81 2.26 -7.28
N LEU A 34 13.41 1.54 -6.23
CA LEU A 34 14.24 0.55 -5.52
C LEU A 34 15.64 1.08 -5.14
N ASP A 35 15.73 2.38 -4.84
CA ASP A 35 16.96 3.09 -4.51
C ASP A 35 16.65 4.22 -3.50
N ALA A 36 17.67 4.96 -3.06
CA ALA A 36 17.55 6.13 -2.20
C ALA A 36 17.00 7.35 -2.95
N ILE A 37 15.87 7.19 -3.64
CA ILE A 37 15.17 8.24 -4.41
C ILE A 37 13.73 8.35 -3.89
N LEU A 38 13.25 9.57 -3.66
CA LEU A 38 11.91 9.83 -3.17
C LEU A 38 11.23 10.95 -3.98
N SER A 39 10.01 10.68 -4.45
CA SER A 39 9.12 11.69 -5.01
C SER A 39 8.18 12.22 -3.94
N VAL A 40 8.09 13.54 -3.80
CA VAL A 40 7.33 14.23 -2.76
C VAL A 40 6.39 15.23 -3.41
N ARG A 41 5.10 15.11 -3.08
CA ARG A 41 4.05 16.02 -3.53
C ARG A 41 3.35 16.65 -2.35
N LYS A 42 3.09 17.96 -2.43
CA LYS A 42 2.13 18.60 -1.53
C LYS A 42 0.71 18.31 -2.01
N VAL A 43 -0.13 17.86 -1.08
CA VAL A 43 -1.57 17.65 -1.29
C VAL A 43 -2.37 18.68 -0.48
N SER A 44 -3.59 18.95 -0.94
CA SER A 44 -4.53 19.88 -0.29
C SER A 44 -5.24 19.30 0.93
N GLY A 45 -5.18 17.98 1.13
CA GLY A 45 -5.80 17.29 2.27
C GLY A 45 -5.97 15.80 2.01
N ILE A 46 -6.77 15.14 2.86
CA ILE A 46 -6.93 13.68 2.86
C ILE A 46 -7.52 13.14 1.56
N ALA A 47 -8.53 13.80 0.99
CA ALA A 47 -9.17 13.36 -0.24
C ALA A 47 -8.22 13.42 -1.45
N ASP A 48 -7.37 14.45 -1.52
CA ASP A 48 -6.35 14.61 -2.57
C ASP A 48 -5.23 13.57 -2.40
N ALA A 49 -4.80 13.29 -1.16
CA ALA A 49 -3.86 12.20 -0.86
C ALA A 49 -4.39 10.84 -1.35
N ILE A 50 -5.61 10.48 -0.98
CA ILE A 50 -6.26 9.23 -1.37
C ILE A 50 -6.38 9.14 -2.89
N SER A 51 -6.82 10.23 -3.55
CA SER A 51 -6.94 10.26 -5.01
C SER A 51 -5.60 10.10 -5.71
N HIS A 52 -4.53 10.68 -5.17
CA HIS A 52 -3.18 10.52 -5.72
C HIS A 52 -2.68 9.09 -5.57
N ILE A 53 -2.81 8.51 -4.37
CA ILE A 53 -2.41 7.15 -4.07
C ILE A 53 -3.16 6.14 -4.93
N ASN A 54 -4.49 6.23 -5.00
CA ASN A 54 -5.28 5.28 -5.80
C ASN A 54 -5.03 5.41 -7.31
N ARG A 55 -4.50 6.55 -7.78
CA ARG A 55 -4.16 6.76 -9.18
C ARG A 55 -2.79 6.20 -9.56
N HIS A 56 -1.80 6.37 -8.68
CA HIS A 56 -0.39 6.14 -9.00
C HIS A 56 0.24 4.96 -8.23
N GLY A 57 -0.33 4.60 -7.08
CA GLY A 57 0.16 3.48 -6.26
C GLY A 57 -0.05 2.13 -6.96
N SER A 58 0.83 1.18 -6.69
CA SER A 58 0.75 -0.19 -7.21
C SER A 58 -0.27 -1.08 -6.49
N HIS A 59 -1.05 -0.50 -5.58
CA HIS A 59 -1.99 -1.19 -4.68
C HIS A 59 -1.31 -2.20 -3.74
N HIS A 60 -0.01 -2.04 -3.45
CA HIS A 60 0.75 -2.92 -2.58
C HIS A 60 0.59 -2.55 -1.10
N THR A 61 1.23 -1.46 -0.67
CA THR A 61 1.21 -1.01 0.73
C THR A 61 1.21 0.50 0.80
N GLU A 62 0.28 1.04 1.55
CA GLU A 62 0.11 2.49 1.71
C GLU A 62 0.02 2.83 3.20
N ALA A 63 0.49 4.01 3.59
CA ALA A 63 0.52 4.40 5.00
C ALA A 63 0.11 5.86 5.19
N ILE A 64 -0.56 6.11 6.32
CA ILE A 64 -0.86 7.46 6.82
C ILE A 64 -0.20 7.68 8.18
N LEU A 65 0.40 8.86 8.33
CA LEU A 65 0.82 9.40 9.63
C LEU A 65 -0.18 10.50 10.04
N ALA A 66 -1.01 10.23 11.03
CA ALA A 66 -2.04 11.17 11.50
C ALA A 66 -2.41 10.93 12.98
N GLU A 67 -2.60 12.02 13.72
CA GLU A 67 -3.21 11.99 15.06
C GLU A 67 -4.75 12.00 15.01
N ASP A 68 -5.32 12.61 13.96
CA ASP A 68 -6.76 12.59 13.73
C ASP A 68 -7.22 11.19 13.33
N THR A 69 -7.89 10.53 14.26
CA THR A 69 -8.42 9.18 14.08
C THR A 69 -9.50 9.10 12.99
N LYS A 70 -10.22 10.19 12.71
CA LYS A 70 -11.19 10.23 11.60
C LYS A 70 -10.48 10.22 10.26
N ALA A 71 -9.42 11.02 10.12
CA ALA A 71 -8.60 11.04 8.91
C ALA A 71 -7.95 9.67 8.66
N ALA A 72 -7.42 9.04 9.71
CA ALA A 72 -6.85 7.69 9.63
C ALA A 72 -7.88 6.63 9.20
N ALA A 73 -9.09 6.66 9.78
CA ALA A 73 -10.16 5.74 9.41
C ALA A 73 -10.61 5.93 7.95
N ILE A 74 -10.77 7.17 7.49
CA ILE A 74 -11.10 7.47 6.09
C ILE A 74 -9.99 6.94 5.16
N PHE A 75 -8.73 7.17 5.50
CA PHE A 75 -7.60 6.66 4.71
C PHE A 75 -7.61 5.13 4.60
N GLN A 76 -7.77 4.43 5.72
CA GLN A 76 -7.79 2.96 5.75
C GLN A 76 -8.97 2.36 4.97
N GLN A 77 -10.09 3.08 4.90
CA GLN A 77 -11.28 2.62 4.19
C GLN A 77 -11.22 2.90 2.69
N GLU A 78 -10.67 4.05 2.28
CA GLU A 78 -10.77 4.57 0.92
C GLU A 78 -9.52 4.32 0.06
N VAL A 79 -8.37 4.01 0.67
CA VAL A 79 -7.16 3.60 -0.06
C VAL A 79 -7.28 2.14 -0.48
N ASP A 80 -7.19 1.89 -1.78
CA ASP A 80 -7.32 0.56 -2.36
C ASP A 80 -5.93 -0.10 -2.49
N ALA A 81 -5.41 -0.62 -1.38
CA ALA A 81 -4.15 -1.38 -1.36
C ALA A 81 -4.33 -2.72 -0.65
N GLY A 82 -3.40 -3.65 -0.87
CA GLY A 82 -3.38 -4.92 -0.15
C GLY A 82 -3.17 -4.74 1.35
N ILE A 83 -2.43 -3.71 1.74
CA ILE A 83 -2.10 -3.38 3.13
C ILE A 83 -2.20 -1.86 3.32
N VAL A 84 -2.98 -1.42 4.30
CA VAL A 84 -3.07 0.01 4.65
C VAL A 84 -2.73 0.22 6.12
N ILE A 85 -1.74 1.06 6.40
CA ILE A 85 -1.10 1.20 7.71
C ILE A 85 -1.36 2.59 8.30
N HIS A 86 -1.63 2.65 9.60
CA HIS A 86 -1.75 3.91 10.35
C HIS A 86 -0.61 4.01 11.37
N ASN A 87 0.16 5.10 11.31
CA ASN A 87 1.24 5.43 12.25
C ASN A 87 2.34 4.36 12.39
N ALA A 88 2.63 3.62 11.32
CA ALA A 88 3.75 2.69 11.26
C ALA A 88 4.36 2.63 9.85
N SER A 89 5.58 2.07 9.76
CA SER A 89 6.34 1.95 8.51
C SER A 89 5.67 0.99 7.53
N THR A 90 5.76 1.29 6.23
CA THR A 90 5.36 0.37 5.15
C THR A 90 6.19 -0.92 5.14
N GLN A 91 7.39 -0.92 5.73
CA GLN A 91 8.25 -2.11 5.84
C GLN A 91 7.64 -3.23 6.71
N TYR A 92 6.59 -2.96 7.49
CA TYR A 92 5.87 -4.00 8.22
C TYR A 92 4.97 -4.86 7.35
N ALA A 93 4.80 -4.51 6.07
CA ALA A 93 4.09 -5.31 5.08
C ALA A 93 4.88 -6.58 4.72
N ASP A 94 4.84 -7.56 5.61
CA ASP A 94 5.55 -8.84 5.50
C ASP A 94 4.81 -9.90 6.32
N GLY A 95 4.67 -11.11 5.78
CA GLY A 95 3.95 -12.21 6.42
C GLY A 95 4.57 -12.65 7.74
N GLY A 96 5.90 -12.56 7.90
CA GLY A 96 6.58 -12.80 9.17
C GLY A 96 6.17 -11.76 10.22
N GLN A 97 6.16 -10.49 9.87
CA GLN A 97 5.69 -9.40 10.74
C GLN A 97 4.20 -9.52 11.07
N PHE A 98 3.39 -10.08 10.17
CA PHE A 98 1.96 -10.33 10.40
C PHE A 98 1.68 -11.65 11.16
N GLY A 99 2.72 -12.37 11.60
CA GLY A 99 2.57 -13.58 12.40
C GLY A 99 2.18 -14.82 11.59
N MET A 100 2.34 -14.79 10.27
CA MET A 100 2.06 -15.90 9.36
C MET A 100 3.21 -16.92 9.32
N GLY A 101 4.33 -16.60 9.97
CA GLY A 101 5.53 -17.45 10.07
C GLY A 101 6.40 -17.37 8.81
N ALA A 102 5.82 -17.59 7.64
CA ALA A 102 6.47 -17.45 6.35
C ALA A 102 5.48 -16.98 5.27
N GLU A 103 6.00 -16.40 4.21
CA GLU A 103 5.25 -16.03 3.01
C GLU A 103 5.97 -16.52 1.74
N ILE A 104 5.20 -16.78 0.68
CA ILE A 104 5.75 -16.97 -0.68
C ILE A 104 6.03 -15.63 -1.37
N GLY A 105 5.34 -14.58 -0.93
CA GLY A 105 5.43 -13.21 -1.43
C GLY A 105 4.13 -12.45 -1.14
N ILE A 106 4.03 -11.26 -1.74
CA ILE A 106 2.90 -10.35 -1.54
C ILE A 106 2.14 -10.18 -2.84
N SER A 107 0.82 -10.33 -2.78
CA SER A 107 -0.08 -10.21 -3.92
C SER A 107 -0.87 -8.91 -3.86
N THR A 108 -0.91 -8.18 -4.97
CA THR A 108 -1.71 -6.95 -5.13
C THR A 108 -3.06 -7.21 -5.82
N GLY A 109 -3.31 -8.43 -6.29
CA GLY A 109 -4.55 -8.82 -6.94
C GLY A 109 -5.75 -8.75 -5.99
N LYS A 110 -6.92 -8.39 -6.51
CA LYS A 110 -8.16 -8.28 -5.72
C LYS A 110 -8.87 -9.62 -5.46
N LEU A 111 -8.55 -10.65 -6.26
CA LEU A 111 -9.17 -11.97 -6.16
C LEU A 111 -8.22 -12.98 -5.53
N HIS A 112 -8.74 -13.69 -4.54
CA HIS A 112 -7.96 -14.57 -3.65
C HIS A 112 -6.77 -13.83 -3.05
N ALA A 113 -5.66 -14.49 -2.76
CA ALA A 113 -4.78 -13.95 -1.73
C ALA A 113 -4.29 -12.54 -2.09
N ARG A 114 -4.58 -11.58 -1.22
CA ARG A 114 -4.22 -10.16 -1.32
C ARG A 114 -3.45 -9.77 -0.06
N GLY A 115 -2.34 -9.06 -0.22
CA GLY A 115 -1.35 -8.89 0.83
C GLY A 115 -0.42 -10.11 0.91
N PRO A 116 0.21 -10.37 2.07
CA PRO A 116 1.11 -11.50 2.27
C PRO A 116 0.41 -12.83 2.03
N VAL A 117 1.09 -13.74 1.32
CA VAL A 117 0.55 -15.04 0.93
C VAL A 117 1.25 -16.13 1.74
N GLY A 118 0.58 -16.60 2.80
CA GLY A 118 1.06 -17.69 3.66
C GLY A 118 0.43 -19.04 3.32
N ALA A 119 0.58 -20.02 4.22
CA ALA A 119 0.10 -21.38 4.00
C ALA A 119 -1.43 -21.45 3.77
N ASP A 120 -2.23 -20.72 4.54
CA ASP A 120 -3.69 -20.70 4.41
C ASP A 120 -4.14 -20.14 3.05
N GLN A 121 -3.41 -19.15 2.55
CA GLN A 121 -3.65 -18.55 1.24
C GLN A 121 -3.28 -19.48 0.07
N LEU A 122 -2.63 -20.63 0.32
CA LEU A 122 -2.37 -21.65 -0.70
C LEU A 122 -3.40 -22.80 -0.66
N THR A 123 -4.46 -22.65 0.12
CA THR A 123 -5.54 -23.64 0.20
C THR A 123 -6.74 -23.24 -0.67
N SER A 124 -7.60 -24.21 -0.93
CA SER A 124 -8.92 -24.01 -1.52
C SER A 124 -9.93 -24.83 -0.73
N TYR A 125 -11.22 -24.58 -0.95
CA TYR A 125 -12.30 -25.26 -0.25
C TYR A 125 -13.07 -26.18 -1.19
N LYS A 126 -13.72 -27.18 -0.60
CA LYS A 126 -14.70 -28.03 -1.28
C LYS A 126 -15.88 -28.29 -0.36
N TYR A 127 -17.04 -28.53 -0.94
CA TYR A 127 -18.22 -28.93 -0.18
C TYR A 127 -18.24 -30.45 0.00
N LEU A 128 -18.46 -30.89 1.23
CA LEU A 128 -18.67 -32.29 1.57
C LEU A 128 -20.13 -32.46 1.99
N VAL A 129 -20.91 -33.18 1.18
CA VAL A 129 -22.33 -33.43 1.42
C VAL A 129 -22.51 -34.91 1.73
N ARG A 130 -23.18 -35.23 2.84
CA ARG A 130 -23.54 -36.59 3.23
C ARG A 130 -25.05 -36.75 3.11
N GLY A 131 -25.50 -37.61 2.20
CA GLY A 131 -26.92 -37.88 1.98
C GLY A 131 -27.32 -39.28 2.43
N THR A 132 -28.60 -39.44 2.76
CA THR A 132 -29.25 -40.72 3.08
C THR A 132 -30.47 -40.99 2.18
N GLY A 133 -30.41 -40.56 0.91
CA GLY A 133 -31.53 -40.67 -0.05
C GLY A 133 -32.22 -39.35 -0.42
N HIS A 134 -31.51 -38.22 -0.32
CA HIS A 134 -32.06 -36.93 -0.75
C HIS A 134 -32.15 -36.87 -2.28
N ALA A 135 -33.29 -36.41 -2.79
CA ALA A 135 -33.52 -36.12 -4.20
C ALA A 135 -33.81 -34.63 -4.39
N ARG A 136 -33.40 -34.08 -5.54
CA ARG A 136 -33.75 -32.71 -5.96
C ARG A 136 -34.87 -32.82 -7.01
N PRO A 137 -36.01 -32.12 -6.85
CA PRO A 137 -37.10 -32.10 -7.84
C PRO A 137 -36.64 -31.57 -9.20
#